data_AF-A0A5B0S8E1-F1
#
_entry.id   AF-A0A5B0S8E1-F1
#
_cell.length_a   1.000
_cell.length_b   1.000
_cell.length_c   1.000
_cell.angle_alpha   90.00
_cell.angle_beta   90.00
_cell.angle_gamma   90.00
#
_symmetry.space_group_name_H-M   'P 1'
#
loop_
_entity.id
_entity.type
_entity.pdbx_description
1 polymer ?
#
loop_
_entity_poly.entity_id
_entity_poly.type
_entity_poly.pdbx_seq_one_letter_code
_entity_poly.pdbx_strand_id
1 'polypeptide(L)'
;MNDDEMLALDANLAAIFKRRTGKKLARIHNTQDLHLRMKILELIGKFVKLHPAPATRARLIKPLLELIGKINSSEVMMKKKVVKILEDTTRLSCSQSERSIAGQPLSAADASEIITAVHLVARTTPAVDTTESCAKCNLWLIEMIQSSTESFVVESERQEALSVLVQTHQEGLKNFCSKRSSKLRPTFFSVIFKRFPAFSWLLRHDALALSLDSSTVNTYRREQMLDLVSILINRYPPKNQPTPESTLEFDAYVCKLKEALLSLQGVIATGNSEGEVSKEGKAALKSLSDLIKIMNSALRKRLKIDSSETNSSKSGLRKTSKRWLNLPPKFLRHLNPP
;
A
#
# COMPACT_ATOMS: atom_id res chain seq x y z
N MET A 1 -54.51 55.52 17.38
CA MET A 1 -53.45 54.56 17.04
C MET A 1 -52.79 55.11 15.79
N ASN A 2 -51.56 55.61 15.91
CA ASN A 2 -50.92 56.40 14.86
C ASN A 2 -50.28 55.48 13.83
N ASP A 3 -50.54 55.70 12.53
CA ASP A 3 -49.97 54.88 11.44
C ASP A 3 -48.43 54.87 11.45
N ASP A 4 -47.81 55.96 11.89
CA ASP A 4 -46.35 56.07 12.04
C ASP A 4 -45.78 55.13 13.12
N GLU A 5 -46.54 54.87 14.19
CA GLU A 5 -46.13 53.92 15.23
C GLU A 5 -46.25 52.48 14.73
N MET A 6 -47.23 52.21 13.87
CA MET A 6 -47.42 50.90 13.24
C MET A 6 -46.30 50.60 12.22
N LEU A 7 -45.95 51.59 11.39
CA LEU A 7 -44.82 51.50 10.46
C LEU A 7 -43.47 51.33 11.18
N ALA A 8 -43.28 52.03 12.32
CA ALA A 8 -42.09 51.86 13.14
C ALA A 8 -41.98 50.45 13.76
N LEU A 9 -43.11 49.87 14.16
CA LEU A 9 -43.18 48.49 14.66
C LEU A 9 -42.83 47.48 13.57
N ASP A 10 -43.37 47.62 12.36
CA ASP A 10 -43.06 46.74 11.24
C ASP A 10 -41.59 46.86 10.79
N ALA A 11 -41.03 48.07 10.77
CA ALA A 11 -39.62 48.29 10.48
C ALA A 11 -38.71 47.61 11.52
N ASN A 12 -39.08 47.69 12.82
CA ASN A 12 -38.35 47.03 13.90
C ASN A 12 -38.46 45.51 13.83
N LEU A 13 -39.65 44.97 13.54
CA LEU A 13 -39.84 43.54 13.34
C LEU A 13 -39.04 43.03 12.13
N ALA A 14 -39.08 43.73 10.99
CA ALA A 14 -38.29 43.39 9.81
C ALA A 14 -36.78 43.45 10.08
N ALA A 15 -36.31 44.41 10.87
CA ALA A 15 -34.91 44.49 11.29
C ALA A 15 -34.49 43.32 12.19
N ILE A 16 -35.36 42.89 13.12
CA ILE A 16 -35.14 41.71 13.97
C ILE A 16 -35.13 40.43 13.13
N PHE A 17 -36.05 40.28 12.19
CA PHE A 17 -36.08 39.13 11.28
C PHE A 17 -34.83 39.10 10.38
N LYS A 18 -34.42 40.23 9.76
CA LYS A 18 -33.16 40.32 8.99
C LYS A 18 -31.93 39.97 9.83
N ARG A 19 -31.92 40.27 11.13
CA ARG A 19 -30.84 39.92 12.06
C ARG A 19 -30.83 38.42 12.41
N ARG A 20 -31.99 37.76 12.42
CA ARG A 20 -32.17 36.32 12.67
C ARG A 20 -32.04 35.43 11.43
N THR A 21 -32.37 35.91 10.24
CA THR A 21 -32.35 35.12 8.97
C THR A 21 -31.26 35.55 7.98
N GLY A 22 -30.22 36.23 8.45
CA GLY A 22 -29.17 36.80 7.59
C GLY A 22 -27.95 35.88 7.36
N LYS A 23 -27.35 36.01 6.16
CA LYS A 23 -26.02 35.46 5.78
C LYS A 23 -24.93 35.69 6.84
N LYS A 24 -25.06 36.71 7.69
CA LYS A 24 -24.14 37.04 8.79
C LYS A 24 -24.19 36.02 9.93
N LEU A 25 -25.36 35.51 10.31
CA LEU A 25 -25.49 34.49 11.36
C LEU A 25 -24.97 33.14 10.85
N ALA A 26 -25.30 32.79 9.61
CA ALA A 26 -24.72 31.62 8.92
C ALA A 26 -23.19 31.73 8.83
N ARG A 27 -22.65 32.93 8.53
CA ARG A 27 -21.20 33.17 8.53
C ARG A 27 -20.57 33.00 9.91
N ILE A 28 -21.20 33.49 10.98
CA ILE A 28 -20.72 33.33 12.36
C ILE A 28 -20.74 31.84 12.76
N HIS A 29 -21.84 31.15 12.51
CA HIS A 29 -21.98 29.72 12.79
C HIS A 29 -20.94 28.90 12.02
N ASN A 30 -20.77 29.17 10.72
CA ASN A 30 -19.74 28.52 9.90
C ASN A 30 -18.31 28.79 10.40
N THR A 31 -18.06 29.98 10.97
CA THR A 31 -16.77 30.32 11.55
C THR A 31 -16.52 29.56 12.85
N GLN A 32 -17.52 29.50 13.75
CA GLN A 32 -17.43 28.75 15.00
C GLN A 32 -17.28 27.24 14.77
N ASP A 33 -18.05 26.68 13.83
CA ASP A 33 -17.94 25.28 13.40
C ASP A 33 -16.54 24.97 12.84
N LEU A 34 -16.02 25.83 11.96
CA LEU A 34 -14.66 25.67 11.44
C LEU A 34 -13.61 25.68 12.56
N HIS A 35 -13.73 26.60 13.53
CA HIS A 35 -12.84 26.64 14.69
C HIS A 35 -12.93 25.37 15.53
N LEU A 36 -14.13 24.84 15.77
CA LEU A 36 -14.33 23.59 16.49
C LEU A 36 -13.67 22.41 15.75
N ARG A 37 -13.94 22.26 14.45
CA ARG A 37 -13.32 21.22 13.61
C ARG A 37 -11.79 21.30 13.66
N MET A 38 -11.23 22.51 13.55
CA MET A 38 -9.79 22.72 13.69
C MET A 38 -9.28 22.37 15.09
N LYS A 39 -10.04 22.68 16.15
CA LYS A 39 -9.65 22.35 17.52
C LYS A 39 -9.64 20.84 17.77
N ILE A 40 -10.62 20.11 17.23
CA ILE A 40 -10.65 18.66 17.27
C ILE A 40 -9.42 18.08 16.56
N LEU A 41 -9.08 18.59 15.37
CA LEU A 41 -7.86 18.17 14.66
C LEU A 41 -6.58 18.49 15.45
N GLU A 42 -6.53 19.59 16.20
CA GLU A 42 -5.41 19.86 17.11
C GLU A 42 -5.31 18.80 18.22
N LEU A 43 -6.42 18.41 18.82
CA LEU A 43 -6.46 17.39 19.86
C LEU A 43 -6.03 16.02 19.31
N ILE A 44 -6.54 15.62 18.15
CA ILE A 44 -6.13 14.39 17.47
C ILE A 44 -4.63 14.44 17.14
N GLY A 45 -4.13 15.57 16.61
CA GLY A 45 -2.71 15.75 16.33
C GLY A 45 -1.84 15.67 17.59
N LYS A 46 -2.31 16.17 18.74
CA LYS A 46 -1.63 15.99 20.02
C LYS A 46 -1.67 14.53 20.47
N PHE A 47 -2.82 13.86 20.34
CA PHE A 47 -2.98 12.45 20.68
C PHE A 47 -2.03 11.54 19.89
N VAL A 48 -1.91 11.73 18.58
CA VAL A 48 -0.97 10.96 17.73
C VAL A 48 0.48 11.14 18.18
N LYS A 49 0.86 12.35 18.61
CA LYS A 49 2.19 12.65 19.15
C LYS A 49 2.48 12.04 20.52
N LEU A 50 1.47 11.55 21.24
CA LEU A 50 1.66 10.74 22.45
C LEU A 50 2.02 9.28 22.11
N HIS A 51 2.13 8.93 20.83
CA HIS A 51 2.50 7.60 20.35
C HIS A 51 1.63 6.48 20.97
N PRO A 52 0.29 6.55 20.83
CA PRO A 52 -0.61 5.48 21.26
C PRO A 52 -0.31 4.20 20.47
N ALA A 53 -0.78 3.05 20.95
CA ALA A 53 -0.55 1.77 20.30
C ALA A 53 -0.82 1.80 18.77
N PRO A 54 -0.03 1.09 17.95
CA PRO A 54 -0.18 1.09 16.49
C PRO A 54 -1.60 0.80 16.01
N ALA A 55 -2.28 -0.18 16.59
CA ALA A 55 -3.68 -0.50 16.27
C ALA A 55 -4.62 0.69 16.49
N THR A 56 -4.44 1.44 17.58
CA THR A 56 -5.21 2.66 17.86
C THR A 56 -4.93 3.76 16.84
N ARG A 57 -3.67 3.92 16.39
CA ARG A 57 -3.34 4.87 15.32
C ARG A 57 -3.96 4.47 13.98
N ALA A 58 -3.98 3.19 13.64
CA ALA A 58 -4.57 2.69 12.40
C ALA A 58 -6.05 3.07 12.27
N ARG A 59 -6.81 3.01 13.38
CA ARG A 59 -8.24 3.40 13.41
C ARG A 59 -8.49 4.86 13.01
N LEU A 60 -7.47 5.73 13.06
CA LEU A 60 -7.58 7.11 12.59
C LEU A 60 -7.43 7.25 11.08
N ILE A 61 -6.83 6.27 10.39
CA ILE A 61 -6.48 6.38 8.96
C ILE A 61 -7.74 6.57 8.10
N LYS A 62 -8.71 5.64 8.21
CA LYS A 62 -9.97 5.70 7.45
C LYS A 62 -10.74 7.02 7.66
N PRO A 63 -11.08 7.43 8.89
CA PRO A 63 -11.85 8.67 9.10
C PRO A 63 -11.08 9.93 8.65
N LEU A 64 -9.75 9.98 8.78
CA LEU A 64 -8.95 11.11 8.28
C LEU A 64 -8.94 11.15 6.74
N LEU A 65 -8.86 10.00 6.07
CA LEU A 65 -8.94 9.91 4.61
C LEU A 65 -10.34 10.30 4.09
N GLU A 66 -11.41 9.83 4.74
CA GLU A 66 -12.77 10.24 4.42
C GLU A 66 -12.99 11.74 4.64
N LEU A 67 -12.40 12.30 5.70
CA LEU A 67 -12.45 13.73 5.96
C LEU A 67 -11.77 14.52 4.83
N ILE A 68 -10.61 14.08 4.32
CA ILE A 68 -9.96 14.74 3.16
C ILE A 68 -10.91 14.84 1.96
N GLY A 69 -11.71 13.80 1.71
CA GLY A 69 -12.69 13.79 0.61
C GLY A 69 -13.87 14.75 0.81
N LYS A 70 -14.16 15.15 2.06
CA LYS A 70 -15.26 16.04 2.44
C LYS A 70 -14.84 17.50 2.63
N ILE A 71 -13.54 17.79 2.68
CA ILE A 71 -13.03 19.15 2.87
C ILE A 71 -13.26 19.99 1.61
N ASN A 72 -13.80 21.20 1.80
CA ASN A 72 -14.05 22.15 0.72
C ASN A 72 -12.75 22.70 0.14
N SER A 73 -12.76 23.12 -1.13
CA SER A 73 -11.58 23.72 -1.79
C SER A 73 -11.05 24.98 -1.10
N SER A 74 -11.91 25.70 -0.38
CA SER A 74 -11.56 26.88 0.42
C SER A 74 -10.87 26.54 1.76
N GLU A 75 -11.03 25.31 2.26
CA GLU A 75 -10.54 24.87 3.58
C GLU A 75 -9.12 24.25 3.50
N VAL A 76 -8.23 24.88 2.73
CA VAL A 76 -6.86 24.39 2.45
C VAL A 76 -6.06 24.11 3.73
N MET A 77 -6.21 24.95 4.75
CA MET A 77 -5.50 24.81 6.03
C MET A 77 -5.95 23.56 6.79
N MET A 78 -7.24 23.23 6.74
CA MET A 78 -7.77 22.01 7.34
C MET A 78 -7.21 20.79 6.61
N LYS A 79 -7.22 20.79 5.28
CA LYS A 79 -6.66 19.69 4.49
C LYS A 79 -5.19 19.44 4.84
N LYS A 80 -4.38 20.51 4.89
CA LYS A 80 -2.96 20.43 5.30
C LYS A 80 -2.80 19.85 6.70
N LYS A 81 -3.68 20.22 7.64
CA LYS A 81 -3.66 19.69 9.02
C LYS A 81 -3.99 18.19 9.05
N VAL A 82 -5.01 17.75 8.32
CA VAL A 82 -5.40 16.33 8.24
C VAL A 82 -4.29 15.49 7.61
N VAL A 83 -3.72 15.95 6.49
CA VAL A 83 -2.57 15.31 5.84
C VAL A 83 -1.40 15.18 6.82
N LYS A 84 -1.06 16.24 7.55
CA LYS A 84 0.01 16.20 8.57
C LYS A 84 -0.28 15.18 9.68
N ILE A 85 -1.52 15.08 10.14
CA ILE A 85 -1.91 14.08 11.16
C ILE A 85 -1.76 12.66 10.61
N LEU A 86 -2.13 12.40 9.35
CA LEU A 86 -1.91 11.11 8.68
C LEU A 86 -0.42 10.76 8.58
N GLU A 87 0.43 11.73 8.26
CA GLU A 87 1.88 11.53 8.23
C GLU A 87 2.46 11.22 9.61
N ASP A 88 2.03 11.95 10.65
CA ASP A 88 2.44 11.70 12.03
C ASP A 88 1.95 10.32 12.52
N THR A 89 0.76 9.89 12.07
CA THR A 89 0.15 8.58 12.39
C THR A 89 0.97 7.41 11.85
N THR A 90 1.56 7.58 10.66
CA THR A 90 2.25 6.53 9.89
C THR A 90 3.77 6.58 10.03
N ARG A 91 4.28 7.46 10.90
CA ARG A 91 5.72 7.55 11.19
C ARG A 91 6.17 6.29 11.94
N LEU A 92 7.13 5.57 11.35
CA LEU A 92 7.66 4.31 11.87
C LEU A 92 8.64 4.46 13.05
N SER A 93 9.19 5.66 13.23
CA SER A 93 10.35 5.91 14.11
C SER A 93 9.98 6.13 15.58
N CYS A 94 9.01 5.40 16.13
CA CYS A 94 8.72 5.50 17.55
C CYS A 94 8.74 4.11 18.18
N SER A 95 9.82 3.83 18.92
CA SER A 95 9.80 2.85 20.00
C SER A 95 8.62 3.20 20.90
N GLN A 96 7.76 2.23 21.21
CA GLN A 96 6.72 2.44 22.20
C GLN A 96 7.41 2.97 23.46
N SER A 97 7.12 4.21 23.81
CA SER A 97 7.55 4.77 25.08
C SER A 97 6.80 4.02 26.18
N GLU A 98 7.34 3.97 27.40
CA GLU A 98 6.61 3.51 28.58
C GLU A 98 5.27 4.27 28.79
N ARG A 99 5.07 5.41 28.11
CA ARG A 99 3.80 6.16 28.07
C ARG A 99 2.83 5.73 26.95
N SER A 100 3.15 4.71 26.17
CA SER A 100 2.29 4.27 25.08
C SER A 100 0.97 3.75 25.65
N ILE A 101 -0.12 4.43 25.27
CA ILE A 101 -1.47 4.06 25.65
C ILE A 101 -1.76 2.68 25.04
N ALA A 102 -2.10 1.71 25.89
CA ALA A 102 -2.50 0.37 25.48
C ALA A 102 -3.66 0.46 24.47
N GLY A 103 -3.56 -0.31 23.40
CA GLY A 103 -4.60 -0.39 22.37
C GLY A 103 -5.01 -1.82 22.15
N GLN A 104 -6.30 -2.02 21.91
CA GLN A 104 -6.80 -3.31 21.47
C GLN A 104 -6.31 -3.59 20.05
N PRO A 105 -5.88 -4.83 19.75
CA PRO A 105 -5.54 -5.22 18.38
C PRO A 105 -6.73 -4.99 17.45
N LEU A 106 -6.47 -4.86 16.15
CA LEU A 106 -7.50 -4.82 15.12
C LEU A 106 -8.01 -6.23 14.85
N SER A 107 -9.31 -6.37 14.59
CA SER A 107 -9.81 -7.55 13.88
C SER A 107 -9.36 -7.51 12.40
N ALA A 108 -9.42 -8.64 11.70
CA ALA A 108 -9.22 -8.69 10.25
C ALA A 108 -10.23 -7.79 9.52
N ALA A 109 -11.47 -7.71 10.01
CA ALA A 109 -12.49 -6.82 9.46
C ALA A 109 -12.09 -5.34 9.58
N ASP A 110 -11.66 -4.89 10.76
CA ASP A 110 -11.18 -3.52 10.98
C ASP A 110 -9.99 -3.19 10.07
N ALA A 111 -9.04 -4.11 9.98
CA ALA A 111 -7.87 -3.96 9.11
C ALA A 111 -8.28 -3.88 7.63
N SER A 112 -9.20 -4.74 7.19
CA SER A 112 -9.75 -4.78 5.84
C SER A 112 -10.40 -3.45 5.44
N GLU A 113 -11.20 -2.87 6.32
CA GLU A 113 -11.81 -1.56 6.07
C GLU A 113 -10.77 -0.45 5.87
N ILE A 114 -9.72 -0.45 6.69
CA ILE A 114 -8.65 0.54 6.62
C ILE A 114 -7.84 0.37 5.33
N ILE A 115 -7.46 -0.87 4.99
CA ILE A 115 -6.75 -1.21 3.76
C ILE A 115 -7.55 -0.77 2.53
N THR A 116 -8.83 -1.13 2.51
CA THR A 116 -9.75 -0.79 1.42
C THR A 116 -9.89 0.71 1.26
N ALA A 117 -10.03 1.45 2.36
CA ALA A 117 -10.12 2.91 2.33
C ALA A 117 -8.85 3.56 1.75
N VAL A 118 -7.66 3.12 2.17
CA VAL A 118 -6.38 3.62 1.65
C VAL A 118 -6.29 3.41 0.13
N HIS A 119 -6.58 2.21 -0.35
CA HIS A 119 -6.52 1.89 -1.79
C HIS A 119 -7.62 2.58 -2.59
N LEU A 120 -8.83 2.71 -2.04
CA LEU A 120 -9.91 3.45 -2.70
C LEU A 120 -9.52 4.91 -2.91
N VAL A 121 -9.03 5.59 -1.88
CA VAL A 121 -8.62 6.99 -1.98
C VAL A 121 -7.42 7.14 -2.92
N ALA A 122 -6.42 6.26 -2.84
CA ALA A 122 -5.27 6.28 -3.74
C ALA A 122 -5.67 6.12 -5.22
N ARG A 123 -6.70 5.32 -5.52
CA ARG A 123 -7.20 5.08 -6.89
C ARG A 123 -7.99 6.25 -7.47
N THR A 124 -8.59 7.06 -6.61
CA THR A 124 -9.61 8.05 -7.00
C THR A 124 -9.12 9.49 -6.87
N THR A 125 -8.17 9.76 -5.98
CA THR A 125 -7.70 11.13 -5.73
C THR A 125 -6.72 11.60 -6.81
N PRO A 126 -6.91 12.79 -7.40
CA PRO A 126 -5.91 13.42 -8.26
C PRO A 126 -4.87 14.22 -7.47
N ALA A 127 -5.13 14.48 -6.17
CA ALA A 127 -4.30 15.35 -5.36
C ALA A 127 -3.00 14.66 -4.93
N VAL A 128 -1.86 15.32 -5.20
CA VAL A 128 -0.53 14.72 -5.00
C VAL A 128 -0.25 14.43 -3.53
N ASP A 129 -0.56 15.38 -2.65
CA ASP A 129 -0.42 15.29 -1.20
C ASP A 129 -1.22 14.12 -0.61
N THR A 130 -2.46 13.94 -1.06
CA THR A 130 -3.31 12.83 -0.64
C THR A 130 -2.78 11.50 -1.17
N THR A 131 -2.31 11.45 -2.42
CA THR A 131 -1.72 10.24 -3.02
C THR A 131 -0.47 9.79 -2.26
N GLU A 132 0.42 10.73 -1.92
CA GLU A 132 1.63 10.45 -1.13
C GLU A 132 1.29 9.99 0.28
N SER A 133 0.28 10.60 0.91
CA SER A 133 -0.21 10.17 2.22
C SER A 133 -0.77 8.74 2.17
N CYS A 134 -1.53 8.39 1.14
CA CYS A 134 -2.02 7.02 0.95
C CYS A 134 -0.86 6.03 0.75
N ALA A 135 0.18 6.39 0.00
CA ALA A 135 1.36 5.55 -0.16
C ALA A 135 2.08 5.31 1.18
N LYS A 136 2.23 6.36 2.02
CA LYS A 136 2.80 6.23 3.37
C LYS A 136 1.95 5.34 4.27
N CYS A 137 0.63 5.52 4.27
CA CYS A 137 -0.30 4.65 5.00
C CYS A 137 -0.17 3.20 4.56
N ASN A 138 -0.12 2.95 3.25
CA ASN A 138 -0.01 1.61 2.69
C ASN A 138 1.31 0.93 3.09
N LEU A 139 2.45 1.63 2.99
CA LEU A 139 3.74 1.09 3.43
C LEU A 139 3.76 0.77 4.93
N TRP A 140 3.12 1.63 5.73
CA TRP A 140 3.03 1.43 7.18
C TRP A 140 2.13 0.23 7.52
N LEU A 141 0.99 0.05 6.84
CA LEU A 141 0.11 -1.11 7.03
C LEU A 141 0.82 -2.42 6.68
N ILE A 142 1.55 -2.47 5.56
CA ILE A 142 2.35 -3.64 5.18
C ILE A 142 3.35 -3.98 6.28
N GLU A 143 4.11 -3.00 6.76
CA GLU A 143 5.07 -3.21 7.84
C GLU A 143 4.39 -3.71 9.13
N MET A 144 3.27 -3.11 9.54
CA MET A 144 2.61 -3.48 10.80
C MET A 144 1.94 -4.86 10.76
N ILE A 145 1.39 -5.27 9.61
CA ILE A 145 0.77 -6.59 9.44
C ILE A 145 1.84 -7.68 9.31
N GLN A 146 2.93 -7.40 8.57
CA GLN A 146 4.01 -8.37 8.36
C GLN A 146 4.98 -8.49 9.53
N SER A 147 5.26 -7.39 10.24
CA SER A 147 6.01 -7.49 11.49
C SER A 147 5.18 -8.33 12.46
N SER A 148 5.81 -9.28 13.15
CA SER A 148 5.21 -10.07 14.24
C SER A 148 4.92 -9.20 15.47
N THR A 149 4.41 -7.99 15.26
CA THR A 149 3.89 -7.10 16.29
C THR A 149 2.60 -7.76 16.80
N GLU A 150 2.72 -8.54 17.87
CA GLU A 150 1.63 -9.31 18.50
C GLU A 150 0.42 -8.43 18.89
N SER A 151 0.59 -7.11 18.94
CA SER A 151 -0.43 -6.15 19.34
C SER A 151 -1.12 -5.38 18.19
N PHE A 152 -0.80 -5.65 16.91
CA PHE A 152 -1.38 -4.86 15.81
C PHE A 152 -2.72 -5.41 15.30
N VAL A 153 -2.74 -6.68 14.90
CA VAL A 153 -3.92 -7.45 14.50
C VAL A 153 -4.04 -8.64 15.43
N VAL A 154 -5.26 -9.11 15.70
CA VAL A 154 -5.50 -10.35 16.45
C VAL A 154 -4.71 -11.48 15.78
N GLU A 155 -3.86 -12.19 16.54
CA GLU A 155 -2.90 -13.13 15.97
C GLU A 155 -3.55 -14.23 15.12
N SER A 156 -4.69 -14.77 15.57
CA SER A 156 -5.46 -15.77 14.83
C SER A 156 -6.03 -15.26 13.50
N GLU A 157 -6.18 -13.94 13.35
CA GLU A 157 -6.76 -13.27 12.18
C GLU A 157 -5.70 -12.60 11.30
N ARG A 158 -4.42 -12.63 11.70
CA ARG A 158 -3.31 -11.99 10.99
C ARG A 158 -3.19 -12.45 9.54
N GLN A 159 -3.33 -13.75 9.31
CA GLN A 159 -3.21 -14.33 7.97
C GLN A 159 -4.36 -13.87 7.05
N GLU A 160 -5.56 -13.70 7.60
CA GLU A 160 -6.70 -13.15 6.87
C GLU A 160 -6.45 -11.69 6.49
N ALA A 161 -5.99 -10.86 7.44
CA ALA A 161 -5.62 -9.47 7.17
C ALA A 161 -4.51 -9.35 6.09
N LEU A 162 -3.52 -10.25 6.12
CA LEU A 162 -2.49 -10.33 5.09
C LEU A 162 -3.06 -10.73 3.73
N SER A 163 -3.97 -11.70 3.69
CA SER A 163 -4.67 -12.12 2.46
C SER A 163 -5.43 -10.95 1.83
N VAL A 164 -6.21 -10.21 2.62
CA VAL A 164 -6.92 -9.01 2.16
C VAL A 164 -5.94 -7.96 1.63
N LEU A 165 -4.83 -7.75 2.32
CA LEU A 165 -3.80 -6.81 1.89
C LEU A 165 -3.21 -7.20 0.52
N VAL A 166 -2.88 -8.47 0.32
CA VAL A 166 -2.38 -8.99 -0.96
C VAL A 166 -3.42 -8.83 -2.05
N GLN A 167 -4.65 -9.28 -1.83
CA GLN A 167 -5.74 -9.19 -2.80
C GLN A 167 -6.00 -7.74 -3.23
N THR A 168 -6.04 -6.81 -2.28
CA THR A 168 -6.26 -5.39 -2.58
C THR A 168 -5.13 -4.83 -3.48
N HIS A 169 -3.89 -5.27 -3.28
CA HIS A 169 -2.78 -4.88 -4.14
C HIS A 169 -2.84 -5.51 -5.53
N GLN A 170 -3.27 -6.78 -5.65
CA GLN A 170 -3.48 -7.43 -6.94
C GLN A 170 -4.57 -6.71 -7.74
N GLU A 171 -5.68 -6.35 -7.10
CA GLU A 171 -6.73 -5.52 -7.69
C GLU A 171 -6.23 -4.13 -8.07
N GLY A 172 -5.37 -3.53 -7.23
CA GLY A 172 -4.69 -2.27 -7.50
C GLY A 172 -3.84 -2.33 -8.77
N LEU A 173 -3.01 -3.37 -8.93
CA LEU A 173 -2.19 -3.60 -10.12
C LEU A 173 -3.07 -3.77 -11.37
N LYS A 174 -4.09 -4.62 -11.30
CA LYS A 174 -5.05 -4.83 -12.39
C LYS A 174 -5.78 -3.55 -12.78
N ASN A 175 -6.18 -2.73 -11.79
CA ASN A 175 -6.81 -1.43 -12.03
C ASN A 175 -5.85 -0.44 -12.69
N PHE A 176 -4.62 -0.35 -12.18
CA PHE A 176 -3.57 0.47 -12.77
C PHE A 176 -3.31 0.06 -14.22
N CYS A 177 -3.28 -1.23 -14.54
CA CYS A 177 -3.03 -1.73 -15.90
C CYS A 177 -4.21 -1.51 -16.86
N SER A 178 -5.43 -1.88 -16.46
CA SER A 178 -6.60 -1.91 -17.35
C SER A 178 -7.32 -0.56 -17.52
N LYS A 179 -7.35 0.31 -16.50
CA LYS A 179 -8.15 1.55 -16.55
C LYS A 179 -7.28 2.75 -16.93
N ARG A 180 -7.50 3.34 -18.11
CA ARG A 180 -6.79 4.58 -18.52
C ARG A 180 -6.96 5.72 -17.51
N SER A 181 -8.10 5.77 -16.82
CA SER A 181 -8.43 6.78 -15.82
C SER A 181 -7.81 6.56 -14.43
N SER A 182 -7.10 5.45 -14.21
CA SER A 182 -6.51 5.14 -12.90
C SER A 182 -5.59 6.26 -12.44
N LYS A 183 -5.80 6.73 -11.20
CA LYS A 183 -4.95 7.76 -10.58
C LYS A 183 -3.73 7.17 -9.85
N LEU A 184 -3.66 5.85 -9.76
CA LEU A 184 -2.50 5.16 -9.20
C LEU A 184 -1.25 5.46 -10.03
N ARG A 185 -0.17 5.78 -9.32
CA ARG A 185 1.14 6.05 -9.92
C ARG A 185 2.00 4.79 -9.82
N PRO A 186 2.92 4.54 -10.77
CA PRO A 186 3.84 3.40 -10.68
C PRO A 186 4.66 3.38 -9.37
N THR A 187 4.97 4.56 -8.83
CA THR A 187 5.68 4.72 -7.55
C THR A 187 4.91 4.17 -6.35
N PHE A 188 3.58 4.09 -6.42
CA PHE A 188 2.75 3.45 -5.39
C PHE A 188 3.12 1.98 -5.20
N PHE A 189 3.50 1.29 -6.28
CA PHE A 189 3.91 -0.12 -6.27
C PHE A 189 5.43 -0.29 -6.14
N SER A 190 6.22 0.47 -6.89
CA SER A 190 7.67 0.22 -6.97
C SER A 190 8.41 0.44 -5.64
N VAL A 191 7.89 1.32 -4.78
CA VAL A 191 8.44 1.51 -3.42
C VAL A 191 8.19 0.26 -2.56
N ILE A 192 7.04 -0.39 -2.70
CA ILE A 192 6.72 -1.65 -1.99
C ILE A 192 7.69 -2.74 -2.43
N PHE A 193 7.88 -2.93 -3.74
CA PHE A 193 8.81 -3.91 -4.31
C PHE A 193 10.26 -3.72 -3.86
N LYS A 194 10.66 -2.46 -3.60
CA LYS A 194 11.99 -2.15 -3.08
C LYS A 194 12.11 -2.38 -1.57
N ARG A 195 11.05 -2.10 -0.81
CA ARG A 195 11.07 -2.04 0.66
C ARG A 195 10.64 -3.35 1.33
N PHE A 196 9.69 -4.06 0.73
CA PHE A 196 9.09 -5.29 1.26
C PHE A 196 9.19 -6.44 0.25
N PRO A 197 10.41 -6.94 -0.06
CA PRO A 197 10.60 -7.93 -1.13
C PRO A 197 9.75 -9.19 -0.96
N ALA A 198 9.49 -9.59 0.27
CA ALA A 198 8.68 -10.75 0.58
C ALA A 198 7.18 -10.53 0.35
N PHE A 199 6.65 -9.40 0.80
CA PHE A 199 5.29 -9.01 0.43
C PHE A 199 5.14 -8.98 -1.09
N SER A 200 6.11 -8.38 -1.77
CA SER A 200 6.09 -8.27 -3.23
C SER A 200 6.27 -9.61 -3.93
N TRP A 201 6.90 -10.59 -3.30
CA TRP A 201 6.95 -11.96 -3.81
C TRP A 201 5.54 -12.56 -3.96
N LEU A 202 4.60 -12.23 -3.06
CA LEU A 202 3.20 -12.65 -3.16
C LEU A 202 2.49 -12.05 -4.40
N LEU A 203 3.01 -10.96 -4.97
CA LEU A 203 2.47 -10.28 -6.16
C LEU A 203 3.17 -10.69 -7.47
N ARG A 204 4.12 -11.63 -7.43
CA ARG A 204 5.01 -11.99 -8.56
C ARG A 204 4.24 -12.40 -9.82
N HIS A 205 3.19 -13.19 -9.66
CA HIS A 205 2.45 -13.75 -10.79
C HIS A 205 1.62 -12.69 -11.52
N ASP A 206 0.93 -11.81 -10.78
CA ASP A 206 0.18 -10.72 -11.39
C ASP A 206 1.11 -9.73 -12.11
N ALA A 207 2.26 -9.38 -11.50
CA ALA A 207 3.23 -8.49 -12.13
C ALA A 207 3.75 -9.06 -13.47
N LEU A 208 4.11 -10.34 -13.51
CA LEU A 208 4.56 -10.97 -14.75
C LEU A 208 3.43 -11.06 -15.79
N ALA A 209 2.25 -11.55 -15.41
CA ALA A 209 1.13 -11.70 -16.32
C ALA A 209 0.71 -10.36 -16.96
N LEU A 210 0.59 -9.30 -16.15
CA LEU A 210 0.25 -7.96 -16.62
C LEU A 210 1.35 -7.32 -17.47
N SER A 211 2.61 -7.73 -17.34
CA SER A 211 3.70 -7.27 -18.22
C SER A 211 3.64 -7.85 -19.63
N LEU A 212 2.99 -9.01 -19.80
CA LEU A 212 2.90 -9.74 -21.06
C LEU A 212 1.60 -9.48 -21.81
N ASP A 213 0.57 -8.98 -21.14
CA ASP A 213 -0.76 -8.76 -21.73
C ASP A 213 -0.78 -7.55 -22.68
N SER A 214 -0.45 -7.80 -23.95
CA SER A 214 -0.55 -6.82 -25.03
C SER A 214 -1.97 -6.45 -25.42
N SER A 215 -2.96 -7.26 -25.02
CA SER A 215 -4.34 -7.11 -25.46
C SER A 215 -5.10 -6.06 -24.64
N THR A 216 -4.88 -6.02 -23.33
CA THR A 216 -5.58 -5.08 -22.43
C THR A 216 -4.68 -4.01 -21.84
N VAL A 217 -3.35 -4.24 -21.81
CA VAL A 217 -2.40 -3.34 -21.14
C VAL A 217 -1.54 -2.61 -22.15
N ASN A 218 -1.57 -1.26 -22.08
CA ASN A 218 -0.72 -0.45 -22.95
C ASN A 218 0.77 -0.66 -22.65
N THR A 219 1.60 -0.38 -23.65
CA THR A 219 3.07 -0.59 -23.59
C THR A 219 3.74 0.07 -22.40
N TYR A 220 3.39 1.32 -22.08
CA TYR A 220 3.96 2.01 -20.92
C TYR A 220 3.71 1.25 -19.61
N ARG A 221 2.48 0.77 -19.39
CA ARG A 221 2.12 0.04 -18.16
C ARG A 221 2.74 -1.36 -18.12
N ARG A 222 2.85 -2.04 -19.27
CA ARG A 222 3.60 -3.29 -19.39
C ARG A 222 5.06 -3.12 -18.99
N GLU A 223 5.71 -2.06 -19.47
CA GLU A 223 7.09 -1.72 -19.07
C GLU A 223 7.19 -1.48 -17.56
N GLN A 224 6.24 -0.75 -16.96
CA GLN A 224 6.22 -0.56 -15.51
C GLN A 224 6.06 -1.88 -14.74
N MET A 225 5.27 -2.83 -15.24
CA MET A 225 5.14 -4.15 -14.61
C MET A 225 6.42 -4.98 -14.75
N LEU A 226 7.08 -4.91 -15.90
CA LEU A 226 8.35 -5.58 -16.13
C LEU A 226 9.47 -5.01 -15.23
N ASP A 227 9.46 -3.70 -14.98
CA ASP A 227 10.33 -3.06 -13.99
C ASP A 227 10.09 -3.62 -12.57
N LEU A 228 8.84 -3.87 -12.18
CA LEU A 228 8.52 -4.51 -10.89
C LEU A 228 9.08 -5.94 -10.82
N VAL A 229 8.94 -6.72 -11.90
CA VAL A 229 9.52 -8.08 -11.99
C VAL A 229 11.04 -8.02 -11.86
N SER A 230 11.69 -7.06 -12.51
CA SER A 230 13.14 -6.83 -12.39
C SER A 230 13.56 -6.50 -10.95
N ILE A 231 12.85 -5.60 -10.27
CA ILE A 231 13.12 -5.27 -8.86
C ILE A 231 13.00 -6.53 -7.98
N LEU A 232 11.95 -7.31 -8.18
CA LEU A 232 11.65 -8.51 -7.42
C LEU A 232 12.77 -9.55 -7.52
N ILE A 233 13.22 -9.87 -8.74
CA ILE A 233 14.33 -10.81 -8.97
C ILE A 233 15.64 -10.29 -8.35
N ASN A 234 15.94 -9.00 -8.53
CA ASN A 234 17.18 -8.43 -8.01
C ASN A 234 17.22 -8.37 -6.48
N ARG A 235 16.07 -8.35 -5.82
CA ARG A 235 15.94 -8.32 -4.36
C ARG A 235 15.78 -9.70 -3.71
N TYR A 236 15.71 -10.77 -4.50
CA TYR A 236 15.66 -12.14 -3.99
C TYR A 236 17.07 -12.67 -3.59
N PRO A 237 17.18 -13.53 -2.54
CA PRO A 237 16.17 -13.78 -1.51
C PRO A 237 16.06 -12.56 -0.56
N PRO A 238 14.90 -12.35 0.09
CA PRO A 238 14.74 -11.27 1.06
C PRO A 238 15.75 -11.43 2.20
N LYS A 239 16.65 -10.44 2.39
CA LYS A 239 17.80 -10.55 3.31
C LYS A 239 17.45 -10.69 4.81
N ASN A 240 16.22 -10.39 5.20
CA ASN A 240 15.80 -10.24 6.60
C ASN A 240 14.54 -11.04 6.95
N GLN A 241 14.30 -12.15 6.26
CA GLN A 241 13.18 -13.03 6.58
C GLN A 241 13.67 -14.44 6.89
N PRO A 242 12.91 -15.21 7.69
CA PRO A 242 13.05 -16.66 7.71
C PRO A 242 13.07 -17.12 6.26
N THR A 243 14.08 -17.92 5.94
CA THR A 243 14.37 -18.49 4.62
C THR A 243 13.14 -18.61 3.73
N PRO A 244 13.20 -18.17 2.46
CA PRO A 244 12.04 -18.25 1.58
C PRO A 244 11.45 -19.66 1.64
N GLU A 245 10.12 -19.72 1.72
CA GLU A 245 9.36 -20.87 1.25
C GLU A 245 10.06 -21.40 -0.01
N SER A 246 10.66 -22.58 0.16
CA SER A 246 11.54 -23.37 -0.72
C SER A 246 12.15 -22.69 -1.96
N THR A 247 13.44 -22.90 -2.19
CA THR A 247 14.11 -22.69 -3.49
C THR A 247 13.29 -23.22 -4.69
N LEU A 248 12.44 -24.23 -4.47
CA LEU A 248 11.45 -24.75 -5.41
C LEU A 248 10.47 -23.68 -5.93
N GLU A 249 9.97 -22.75 -5.11
CA GLU A 249 9.07 -21.69 -5.57
C GLU A 249 9.79 -20.70 -6.50
N PHE A 250 11.06 -20.40 -6.19
CA PHE A 250 11.88 -19.57 -7.04
C PHE A 250 12.16 -20.26 -8.37
N ASP A 251 12.51 -21.54 -8.34
CA ASP A 251 12.74 -22.36 -9.53
C ASP A 251 11.48 -22.45 -10.41
N ALA A 252 10.32 -22.68 -9.80
CA ALA A 252 9.03 -22.67 -10.50
C ALA A 252 8.74 -21.29 -11.13
N TYR A 253 9.09 -20.20 -10.45
CA TYR A 253 8.93 -18.85 -11.02
C TYR A 253 9.93 -18.57 -12.16
N VAL A 254 11.16 -19.08 -12.08
CA VAL A 254 12.13 -19.04 -13.17
C VAL A 254 11.62 -19.80 -14.40
N CYS A 255 10.97 -20.95 -14.22
CA CYS A 255 10.28 -21.64 -15.32
C CYS A 255 9.21 -20.77 -15.98
N LYS A 256 8.39 -20.06 -15.21
CA LYS A 256 7.39 -19.10 -15.76
C LYS A 256 8.04 -17.95 -16.53
N LEU A 257 9.18 -17.43 -16.08
CA LEU A 257 9.94 -16.43 -16.83
C LEU A 257 10.45 -16.99 -18.17
N LYS A 258 10.83 -18.28 -18.21
CA LYS A 258 11.28 -18.96 -19.43
C LYS A 258 10.12 -19.15 -20.40
N GLU A 259 8.97 -19.58 -19.92
CA GLU A 259 7.73 -19.68 -20.71
C GLU A 259 7.35 -18.32 -21.31
N ALA A 260 7.44 -17.25 -20.52
CA ALA A 260 7.20 -15.89 -20.99
C ALA A 260 8.17 -15.45 -22.10
N LEU A 261 9.46 -15.79 -21.99
CA LEU A 261 10.46 -15.53 -23.04
C LEU A 261 10.10 -16.26 -24.34
N LEU A 262 9.78 -17.55 -24.25
CA LEU A 262 9.42 -18.37 -25.41
C LEU A 262 8.13 -17.86 -26.06
N SER A 263 7.15 -17.44 -25.26
CA SER A 263 5.91 -16.85 -25.76
C SER A 263 6.17 -15.55 -26.54
N LEU A 264 7.00 -14.64 -26.03
CA LEU A 264 7.34 -13.40 -26.72
C LEU A 264 8.13 -13.67 -28.01
N GLN A 265 9.04 -14.64 -27.98
CA GLN A 265 9.79 -15.04 -29.17
C GLN A 265 8.86 -15.59 -30.26
N GLY A 266 7.88 -16.42 -29.90
CA GLY A 266 6.86 -16.91 -30.83
C GLY A 266 6.09 -15.78 -31.50
N VAL A 267 5.62 -14.80 -30.70
CA VAL A 267 4.90 -13.62 -31.21
C VAL A 267 5.74 -12.82 -32.21
N ILE A 268 7.03 -12.60 -31.90
CA ILE A 268 7.95 -11.87 -32.79
C ILE A 268 8.21 -12.65 -34.08
N ALA A 269 8.41 -13.96 -34.00
CA ALA A 269 8.64 -14.81 -35.17
C ALA A 269 7.45 -14.81 -36.13
N THR A 270 6.22 -14.81 -35.61
CA THR A 270 4.99 -14.73 -36.42
C THR A 270 4.68 -13.34 -36.97
N GLY A 271 5.21 -12.28 -36.35
CA GLY A 271 4.90 -10.88 -36.70
C GLY A 271 5.84 -10.23 -37.72
N ASN A 272 6.94 -10.89 -38.11
CA ASN A 272 7.98 -10.35 -38.99
C ASN A 272 7.84 -10.78 -40.48
N SER A 273 6.68 -11.32 -40.89
CA SER A 273 6.49 -11.86 -42.23
C SER A 273 6.31 -10.81 -43.34
N GLU A 274 6.12 -9.53 -43.03
CA GLU A 274 6.03 -8.43 -44.01
C GLU A 274 6.75 -7.18 -43.48
N GLY A 275 7.35 -6.39 -44.36
CA GLY A 275 8.37 -5.36 -44.06
C GLY A 275 8.02 -4.32 -42.97
N GLU A 276 9.09 -3.75 -42.39
CA GLU A 276 9.13 -2.86 -41.22
C GLU A 276 8.50 -3.43 -39.92
N VAL A 277 9.34 -3.61 -38.89
CA VAL A 277 8.88 -4.03 -37.56
C VAL A 277 7.86 -3.02 -37.03
N SER A 278 6.62 -3.48 -36.83
CA SER A 278 5.53 -2.66 -36.30
C SER A 278 5.89 -2.07 -34.93
N LYS A 279 5.19 -1.00 -34.50
CA LYS A 279 5.39 -0.40 -33.17
C LYS A 279 5.24 -1.44 -32.04
N GLU A 280 4.32 -2.39 -32.21
CA GLU A 280 4.11 -3.49 -31.26
C GLU A 280 5.24 -4.52 -31.34
N GLY A 281 5.75 -4.84 -32.53
CA GLY A 281 6.94 -5.68 -32.69
C GLY A 281 8.19 -5.07 -32.02
N LYS A 282 8.39 -3.75 -32.13
CA LYS A 282 9.47 -3.03 -31.44
C LYS A 282 9.31 -3.08 -29.91
N ALA A 283 8.08 -2.93 -29.42
CA ALA A 283 7.77 -3.07 -27.99
C ALA A 283 7.97 -4.50 -27.46
N ALA A 284 7.59 -5.52 -28.25
CA ALA A 284 7.81 -6.92 -27.94
C ALA A 284 9.31 -7.25 -27.91
N LEU A 285 10.10 -6.75 -28.86
CA LEU A 285 11.56 -6.91 -28.88
C LEU A 285 12.23 -6.28 -27.65
N LYS A 286 11.79 -5.08 -27.24
CA LYS A 286 12.27 -4.43 -26.01
C LYS A 286 11.93 -5.27 -24.78
N SER A 287 10.68 -5.71 -24.67
CA SER A 287 10.21 -6.56 -23.57
C SER A 287 10.98 -7.88 -23.50
N LEU A 288 11.26 -8.50 -24.65
CA LEU A 288 12.10 -9.70 -24.75
C LEU A 288 13.52 -9.43 -24.25
N SER A 289 14.16 -8.35 -24.70
CA SER A 289 15.50 -7.94 -24.24
C SER A 289 15.55 -7.77 -22.73
N ASP A 290 14.55 -7.09 -22.15
CA ASP A 290 14.49 -6.85 -20.72
C ASP A 290 14.20 -8.13 -19.94
N LEU A 291 13.33 -9.01 -20.45
CA LEU A 291 13.06 -10.30 -19.83
C LEU A 291 14.28 -11.24 -19.87
N ILE A 292 15.12 -11.17 -20.91
CA ILE A 292 16.41 -11.89 -20.96
C ILE A 292 17.35 -11.38 -19.87
N LYS A 293 17.44 -10.06 -19.65
CA LYS A 293 18.25 -9.48 -18.56
C LYS A 293 17.73 -9.90 -17.18
N ILE A 294 16.42 -9.95 -17.01
CA ILE A 294 15.76 -10.42 -15.79
C ILE A 294 16.08 -11.89 -15.56
N MET A 295 15.94 -12.74 -16.58
CA MET A 295 16.27 -14.18 -16.52
C MET A 295 17.73 -14.40 -16.14
N ASN A 296 18.67 -13.71 -16.78
CA ASN A 296 20.09 -13.79 -16.44
C ASN A 296 20.36 -13.36 -14.99
N SER A 297 19.61 -12.38 -14.49
CA SER A 297 19.70 -11.97 -13.09
C SER A 297 19.14 -13.06 -12.16
N ALA A 298 18.02 -13.69 -12.52
CA ALA A 298 17.43 -14.79 -11.75
C ALA A 298 18.36 -16.01 -11.67
N LEU A 299 18.97 -16.41 -12.79
CA LEU A 299 19.94 -17.52 -12.83
C LEU A 299 21.18 -17.20 -11.97
N ARG A 300 21.72 -15.98 -12.04
CA ARG A 300 22.82 -15.54 -11.16
C ARG A 300 22.43 -15.58 -9.68
N LYS A 301 21.19 -15.22 -9.34
CA LYS A 301 20.68 -15.33 -7.97
C LYS A 301 20.59 -16.78 -7.52
N ARG A 302 20.09 -17.68 -8.37
CA ARG A 302 20.00 -19.11 -8.07
C ARG A 302 21.37 -19.72 -7.77
N LEU A 303 22.36 -19.46 -8.63
CA LEU A 303 23.75 -19.90 -8.42
C LEU A 303 24.34 -19.39 -7.09
N LYS A 304 24.02 -18.14 -6.73
CA LYS A 304 24.44 -17.57 -5.45
C LYS A 304 23.79 -18.27 -4.26
N ILE A 305 22.52 -18.68 -4.38
CA ILE A 305 21.82 -19.44 -3.34
C ILE A 305 22.47 -20.83 -3.17
N ASP A 306 22.72 -21.56 -4.26
CA ASP A 306 23.39 -22.87 -4.22
C ASP A 306 24.78 -22.82 -3.57
N SER A 307 25.58 -21.80 -3.92
CA SER A 307 26.91 -21.60 -3.30
C SER A 307 26.82 -21.28 -1.79
N SER A 308 25.72 -20.68 -1.33
CA SER A 308 25.50 -20.41 0.10
C SER A 308 25.04 -21.65 0.87
N GLU A 309 24.18 -22.49 0.26
CA GLU A 309 23.70 -23.75 0.84
C GLU A 309 24.83 -24.77 0.96
N THR A 310 25.69 -24.88 -0.05
CA THR A 310 26.87 -25.76 -0.05
C THR A 310 27.92 -25.34 0.98
N ASN A 311 28.15 -24.04 1.17
CA ASN A 311 29.05 -23.52 2.20
C ASN A 311 28.48 -23.67 3.61
N SER A 312 27.16 -23.48 3.80
CA SER A 312 26.47 -23.76 5.06
C SER A 312 26.60 -25.23 5.45
N SER A 313 26.38 -26.15 4.50
CA SER A 313 26.51 -27.60 4.69
C SER A 313 27.94 -28.03 5.07
N LYS A 314 28.98 -27.37 4.52
CA LYS A 314 30.38 -27.58 4.91
C LYS A 314 30.72 -26.99 6.29
N SER A 315 30.06 -25.90 6.70
CA SER A 315 30.26 -25.28 8.01
C SER A 315 29.52 -26.01 9.15
N GLY A 316 28.42 -26.71 8.83
CA GLY A 316 27.65 -27.55 9.75
C GLY A 316 28.42 -28.76 10.25
N LEU A 317 29.37 -29.30 9.48
CA LEU A 317 30.25 -30.39 9.90
C LEU A 317 31.41 -29.96 10.84
N ARG A 318 31.58 -28.67 11.12
CA ARG A 318 32.65 -28.17 12.04
C ARG A 318 32.13 -27.51 13.32
N LYS A 319 30.82 -27.51 13.57
CA LYS A 319 30.22 -26.92 14.79
C LYS A 319 29.30 -27.88 15.53
N THR A 320 29.77 -29.11 15.77
CA THR A 320 29.29 -29.93 16.91
C THR A 320 30.28 -29.84 18.05
N SER A 321 30.49 -28.63 18.59
CA SER A 321 30.98 -28.50 19.95
C SER A 321 30.70 -27.09 20.44
N LYS A 322 29.91 -27.02 21.52
CA LYS A 322 29.65 -25.86 22.38
C LYS A 322 28.66 -24.83 21.84
N ARG A 323 27.48 -24.90 22.48
CA ARG A 323 26.72 -23.77 23.07
C ARG A 323 25.29 -23.63 22.54
N TRP A 324 24.40 -24.53 22.97
CA TRP A 324 22.97 -24.29 23.10
C TRP A 324 22.48 -24.95 24.39
N LEU A 325 22.44 -24.17 25.46
CA LEU A 325 21.61 -24.44 26.63
C LEU A 325 20.53 -23.34 26.62
N ASN A 326 19.29 -23.79 26.75
CA ASN A 326 18.05 -23.05 26.96
C ASN A 326 17.31 -22.54 25.70
N LEU A 327 16.41 -23.38 25.19
CA LEU A 327 14.95 -23.14 25.14
C LEU A 327 14.22 -24.43 24.67
N PRO A 328 13.02 -24.75 25.17
CA PRO A 328 12.33 -26.01 24.87
C PRO A 328 11.60 -26.00 23.51
N PRO A 329 11.41 -27.18 22.87
CA PRO A 329 10.83 -27.30 21.53
C PRO A 329 9.34 -27.65 21.56
N LYS A 330 8.60 -27.22 20.52
CA LYS A 330 7.60 -27.99 19.73
C LYS A 330 6.62 -27.00 19.09
N PHE A 331 6.49 -27.03 17.77
CA PHE A 331 5.21 -27.03 17.05
C PHE A 331 5.49 -27.19 15.54
N LEU A 332 5.76 -28.42 15.13
CA LEU A 332 5.52 -28.92 13.78
C LEU A 332 4.98 -30.33 13.93
N ARG A 333 3.66 -30.48 13.73
CA ARG A 333 3.01 -31.71 13.27
C ARG A 333 1.55 -31.40 12.97
N HIS A 334 1.18 -31.66 11.72
CA HIS A 334 -0.07 -32.29 11.27
C HIS A 334 -0.61 -31.59 10.02
N LEU A 335 -0.20 -32.05 8.85
CA LEU A 335 -1.08 -32.20 7.69
C LEU A 335 -0.52 -33.33 6.81
N ASN A 336 -1.17 -34.49 6.91
CA ASN A 336 -1.29 -35.48 5.84
C ASN A 336 -2.64 -36.17 6.09
N PRO A 337 -3.62 -36.10 5.18
CA PRO A 337 -4.79 -36.96 5.24
C PRO A 337 -4.58 -38.22 4.39
N PRO A 338 -5.39 -39.28 4.61
CA PRO A 338 -5.49 -40.42 3.70
C PRO A 338 -6.16 -40.06 2.37
#